data_AF-A0A6B3CPS2-F1
#
_entry.id   AF-A0A6B3CPS2-F1
#
_cell.length_a   1.000
_cell.length_b   1.000
_cell.length_c   1.000
_cell.angle_alpha   90.00
_cell.angle_beta   90.00
_cell.angle_gamma   90.00
#
_symmetry.space_group_name_H-M   'P 1'
#
loop_
_entity.id
_entity.type
_entity.pdbx_description
1 polymer ?
#
loop_
_entity_poly.entity_id
_entity_poly.type
_entity_poly.pdbx_seq_one_letter_code
_entity_poly.pdbx_strand_id
1 'polypeptide(L)' 'AELDLMARIAGLALERRVGDWDGSPFTQDSAKHVSVWRKPS' A
#
# COMPACT_ATOMS: atom_id res chain seq x y z
N ALA A 1 -5.84 -3.43 6.11
CA ALA A 1 -4.67 -3.71 6.98
C ALA A 1 -4.18 -5.15 6.87
N GLU A 2 -5.00 -6.14 6.51
CA GLU A 2 -4.57 -7.54 6.31
C GLU A 2 -3.48 -7.69 5.22
N LEU A 3 -3.62 -6.98 4.09
CA LEU A 3 -2.61 -6.97 3.03
C LEU A 3 -1.23 -6.52 3.52
N ASP A 4 -1.15 -5.58 4.47
CA ASP A 4 0.12 -5.11 5.03
C ASP A 4 0.77 -6.18 5.92
N LEU A 5 -0.03 -6.96 6.63
CA LEU A 5 0.44 -8.12 7.38
C LEU A 5 0.99 -9.20 6.43
N MET A 6 0.23 -9.52 5.37
CA MET A 6 0.66 -10.49 4.36
C MET A 6 1.95 -10.05 3.66
N ALA A 7 2.06 -8.76 3.30
CA ALA A 7 3.26 -8.18 2.72
C ALA A 7 4.47 -8.33 3.65
N ARG A 8 4.31 -8.04 4.95
CA ARG A 8 5.38 -8.23 5.95
C ARG A 8 5.79 -9.69 6.09
N ILE A 9 4.84 -10.62 6.12
CA ILE A 9 5.13 -12.08 6.15
C ILE A 9 5.89 -12.51 4.90
N ALA A 10 5.58 -11.91 3.74
CA ALA A 10 6.30 -12.13 2.49
C ALA A 10 7.66 -11.39 2.40
N GLY A 11 8.11 -10.71 3.46
CA GLY A 11 9.38 -9.98 3.48
C GLY A 11 9.35 -8.66 2.71
N LEU A 12 8.18 -8.04 2.56
CA LEU A 12 8.00 -6.76 1.88
C LEU A 12 7.69 -5.64 2.90
N ALA A 13 8.15 -4.42 2.60
CA ALA A 13 7.84 -3.21 3.33
C ALA A 13 6.97 -2.28 2.47
N LEU A 14 5.94 -1.66 3.07
CA LEU A 14 5.10 -0.69 2.38
C LEU A 14 5.92 0.56 2.08
N GLU A 15 5.98 0.93 0.80
CA GLU A 15 6.73 2.09 0.33
C GLU A 15 5.79 3.28 0.06
N ARG A 16 4.64 3.01 -0.57
CA ARG A 16 3.67 4.05 -0.93
C ARG A 16 2.25 3.52 -0.89
N ARG A 17 1.32 4.38 -0.47
CA ARG A 17 -0.13 4.16 -0.60
C ARG A 17 -0.81 5.42 -1.10
N VAL A 18 -1.64 5.26 -2.13
CA VAL A 18 -2.41 6.33 -2.79
C VAL A 18 -3.83 5.83 -3.07
N GLY A 19 -4.77 6.75 -3.27
CA GLY A 19 -6.19 6.45 -3.53
C GLY A 19 -6.45 5.93 -4.94
N ASP A 20 -5.57 6.20 -5.91
CA ASP A 20 -5.69 5.78 -7.30
C ASP A 20 -4.33 5.78 -8.02
N TRP A 21 -4.34 5.45 -9.31
CA TRP A 21 -3.13 5.44 -10.14
C TRP A 21 -2.62 6.83 -10.49
N ASP A 22 -3.46 7.87 -10.40
CA ASP A 22 -3.08 9.26 -10.63
C ASP A 22 -2.32 9.86 -9.43
N GLY A 23 -2.29 9.14 -8.30
CA GLY A 23 -1.52 9.48 -7.12
C GLY A 23 -2.29 10.31 -6.10
N SER A 24 -3.62 10.34 -6.17
CA SER A 24 -4.46 11.03 -5.19
C SER A 24 -4.17 10.55 -3.76
N PRO A 25 -4.26 11.42 -2.73
CA PRO A 25 -4.09 11.00 -1.35
C PRO A 25 -5.08 9.88 -0.97
N PHE A 26 -4.60 8.88 -0.24
CA PHE A 26 -5.48 7.87 0.35
C PHE A 26 -6.08 8.39 1.66
N THR A 27 -7.40 8.55 1.70
CA THR A 27 -8.18 9.07 2.84
C THR A 27 -9.27 8.07 3.26
N GLN A 28 -10.01 8.37 4.32
CA GLN A 28 -11.13 7.53 4.76
C GLN A 28 -12.27 7.44 3.73
N ASP A 29 -12.42 8.45 2.88
CA ASP A 29 -13.45 8.51 1.83
C ASP A 29 -13.01 7.78 0.53
N SER A 30 -11.78 7.27 0.49
CA SER A 30 -11.25 6.59 -0.69
C SER A 30 -11.88 5.20 -0.84
N ALA A 31 -12.68 5.00 -1.89
CA ALA A 31 -13.30 3.71 -2.19
C ALA A 31 -12.31 2.62 -2.66
N LYS A 32 -11.09 3.01 -3.04
CA LYS A 32 -10.02 2.13 -3.51
C LYS A 32 -8.66 2.65 -3.07
N HIS A 33 -7.64 1.82 -3.20
CA HIS A 33 -6.26 2.23 -2.99
C HIS A 33 -5.29 1.44 -3.86
N VAL A 34 -4.15 2.05 -4.17
CA VAL A 34 -2.99 1.39 -4.75
C VAL A 34 -1.89 1.40 -3.70
N SER A 35 -1.33 0.22 -3.41
CA SER A 35 -0.21 0.06 -2.48
C SER A 35 0.98 -0.52 -3.22
N VAL A 36 2.15 0.09 -3.02
CA VAL A 36 3.43 -0.37 -3.58
C VAL A 36 4.29 -0.84 -2.42
N TRP A 37 4.80 -2.06 -2.52
CA TRP A 37 5.72 -2.63 -1.55
C TRP A 37 7.05 -2.97 -2.21
N ARG A 38 8.12 -2.87 -1.41
CA ARG A 38 9.50 -3.11 -1.80
C ARG A 38 10.09 -4.20 -0.91
N LYS A 39 10.94 -5.07 -1.48
CA LYS A 39 11.85 -5.91 -0.67
C LYS A 39 12.96 -5.01 -0.10
N PRO A 40 13.18 -4.98 1.22
CA PRO A 40 14.36 -4.36 1.79
C PRO A 40 15.63 -4.97 1.17
N SER A 41 16.64 -4.13 0.88
CA SER A 41 17.97 -4.56 0.43
C SER A 41 18.74 -5.21 1.56
#